data_AF-A0A8B8LPU6-F1
#
_entry.id   AF-A0A8B8LPU6-F1
#
_cell.length_a   1.000
_cell.length_b   1.000
_cell.length_c   1.000
_cell.angle_alpha   90.00
_cell.angle_beta   90.00
_cell.angle_gamma   90.00
#
_symmetry.space_group_name_H-M   'P 1'
#
loop_
_entity.id
_entity.type
_entity.pdbx_description
1 polymer ?
#
loop_
_entity_poly.entity_id
_entity_poly.type
_entity_poly.pdbx_seq_one_letter_code
_entity_poly.pdbx_strand_id
1 'polypeptide(L)'
;MEEKRITHYLSSHKILLVGEGDFSFSLCLSKAFGTAGNMIATSLDSRVSLAIKYAMALRNLTELEALGCTIVHEVDVHTMTQHPLLENQAFDRVIFNFPHAGFIGRESDDYQIKLHQELVSGFLSNAKYMLASCGEVHITHKTSHPFSKWNIKELANDENLELVGEVVFSRHHYPGYNN
;
A
#
# COMPACT_ATOMS: atom_id res chain seq x y z
N MET A 1 -26.38 -1.77 4.27
CA MET A 1 -25.90 -0.59 3.52
C MET A 1 -25.67 -1.02 2.08
N GLU A 2 -25.91 -0.14 1.12
CA GLU A 2 -25.61 -0.37 -0.30
C GLU A 2 -24.09 -0.42 -0.52
N GLU A 3 -23.62 -1.29 -1.42
CA GLU A 3 -22.20 -1.42 -1.73
C GLU A 3 -21.70 -0.17 -2.46
N LYS A 4 -20.61 0.42 -1.98
CA LYS A 4 -19.97 1.57 -2.60
C LYS A 4 -18.69 1.15 -3.31
N ARG A 5 -18.33 1.88 -4.35
CA ARG A 5 -17.18 1.58 -5.19
C ARG A 5 -16.38 2.84 -5.49
N ILE A 6 -15.06 2.72 -5.46
CA ILE A 6 -14.12 3.70 -6.03
C ILE A 6 -13.13 2.95 -6.91
N THR A 7 -13.12 3.26 -8.20
CA THR A 7 -12.29 2.55 -9.20
C THR A 7 -12.53 1.03 -9.20
N HIS A 8 -11.58 0.23 -8.75
CA HIS A 8 -11.65 -1.23 -8.62
C HIS A 8 -11.74 -1.71 -7.16
N TYR A 9 -11.94 -0.81 -6.20
CA TYR A 9 -12.12 -1.15 -4.80
C TYR A 9 -13.60 -1.04 -4.38
N LEU A 10 -14.09 -2.05 -3.68
CA LEU A 10 -15.45 -2.13 -3.14
C LEU A 10 -15.42 -1.89 -1.63
N SER A 11 -16.48 -1.30 -1.09
CA SER A 11 -16.63 -1.07 0.35
C SER A 11 -16.74 -2.36 1.17
N SER A 12 -17.04 -3.49 0.50
CA SER A 12 -17.10 -4.83 1.10
C SER A 12 -15.72 -5.47 1.25
N HIS A 13 -14.72 -5.04 0.47
CA HIS A 13 -13.37 -5.61 0.55
C HIS A 13 -12.72 -5.34 1.90
N LYS A 14 -12.11 -6.36 2.49
CA LYS A 14 -11.15 -6.20 3.56
C LYS A 14 -9.79 -5.81 2.98
N ILE A 15 -9.28 -4.63 3.36
CA ILE A 15 -8.14 -3.99 2.70
C ILE A 15 -6.99 -3.79 3.68
N LEU A 16 -5.80 -4.21 3.28
CA LEU A 16 -4.54 -3.83 3.91
C LEU A 16 -3.84 -2.79 3.04
N LEU A 17 -3.54 -1.62 3.58
CA LEU A 17 -2.75 -0.57 2.92
C LEU A 17 -1.38 -0.54 3.57
N VAL A 18 -0.33 -0.73 2.77
CA VAL A 18 1.04 -0.93 3.25
C VAL A 18 1.91 0.26 2.87
N GLY A 19 2.70 0.74 3.83
CA GLY A 19 3.69 1.79 3.59
C GLY A 19 3.08 3.17 3.31
N GLU A 20 1.95 3.48 3.93
CA GLU A 20 1.31 4.79 3.82
C GLU A 20 2.27 5.90 4.30
N GLY A 21 2.41 6.94 3.49
CA GLY A 21 3.09 8.18 3.85
C GLY A 21 2.18 9.05 4.70
N ASP A 22 1.47 9.99 4.09
CA ASP A 22 0.57 10.90 4.81
C ASP A 22 -0.84 10.32 5.06
N PHE A 23 -1.08 9.05 4.76
CA PHE A 23 -2.37 8.34 4.89
C PHE A 23 -3.53 8.89 4.04
N SER A 24 -3.24 9.79 3.09
CA SER A 24 -4.29 10.42 2.27
C SER A 24 -4.98 9.43 1.33
N PHE A 25 -4.30 8.36 0.88
CA PHE A 25 -4.91 7.33 0.05
C PHE A 25 -5.92 6.49 0.85
N SER A 26 -5.51 5.99 2.03
CA SER A 26 -6.42 5.30 2.95
C SER A 26 -7.65 6.15 3.27
N LEU A 27 -7.46 7.44 3.57
CA LEU A 27 -8.56 8.35 3.85
C LEU A 27 -9.47 8.58 2.63
N CYS A 28 -8.92 8.65 1.43
CA CYS A 28 -9.68 8.76 0.19
C CYS A 28 -10.65 7.58 0.02
N LEU A 29 -10.14 6.35 0.14
CA LEU A 29 -10.97 5.14 0.05
C LEU A 29 -12.05 5.13 1.15
N SER A 30 -11.64 5.44 2.39
CA SER A 30 -12.51 5.45 3.56
C SER A 30 -13.67 6.45 3.41
N LYS A 31 -13.41 7.64 2.86
CA LYS A 31 -14.44 8.65 2.57
C LYS A 31 -15.39 8.20 1.46
N ALA A 32 -14.86 7.57 0.41
CA ALA A 32 -15.69 7.03 -0.67
C ALA A 32 -16.62 5.91 -0.17
N PHE A 33 -16.13 5.04 0.73
CA PHE A 33 -16.92 3.98 1.34
C PHE A 33 -17.83 4.50 2.46
N GLY A 34 -17.47 5.61 3.09
CA GLY A 34 -18.14 6.17 4.27
C GLY A 34 -17.83 5.41 5.57
N THR A 35 -16.88 4.48 5.54
CA THR A 35 -16.36 3.72 6.68
C THR A 35 -14.99 3.16 6.33
N ALA A 36 -14.19 2.85 7.34
CA ALA A 36 -12.91 2.18 7.23
C ALA A 36 -12.81 0.95 8.15
N GLY A 37 -13.94 0.44 8.65
CA GLY A 37 -13.96 -0.64 9.66
C GLY A 37 -13.38 -1.98 9.20
N ASN A 38 -13.26 -2.18 7.88
CA ASN A 38 -12.62 -3.33 7.24
C ASN A 38 -11.26 -3.00 6.63
N MET A 39 -10.66 -1.87 7.00
CA MET A 39 -9.38 -1.40 6.50
C MET A 39 -8.33 -1.37 7.61
N ILE A 40 -7.14 -1.87 7.29
CA ILE A 40 -5.94 -1.68 8.11
C ILE A 40 -4.94 -0.86 7.29
N ALA A 41 -4.53 0.30 7.79
CA ALA A 41 -3.55 1.16 7.15
C ALA A 41 -2.25 1.16 7.94
N THR A 42 -1.14 0.88 7.26
CA THR A 42 0.17 0.71 7.90
C THR A 42 1.21 1.65 7.35
N SER A 43 2.18 2.02 8.20
CA SER A 43 3.35 2.79 7.81
C SER A 43 4.62 2.16 8.36
N LEU A 44 5.74 2.31 7.66
CA LEU A 44 7.06 2.01 8.23
C LEU A 44 7.46 3.05 9.28
N ASP A 45 7.10 4.32 9.05
CA ASP A 45 7.37 5.40 9.97
C ASP A 45 6.48 5.33 11.22
N SER A 46 7.04 5.70 12.37
CA SER A 46 6.27 5.94 13.60
C SER A 46 5.33 7.14 13.45
N ARG A 47 4.28 7.22 14.28
CA ARG A 47 3.37 8.39 14.32
C ARG A 47 4.11 9.72 14.48
N VAL A 48 5.18 9.73 15.28
CA VAL A 48 6.02 10.91 15.51
C VAL A 48 6.79 11.29 14.25
N SER A 49 7.42 10.32 13.59
CA SER A 49 8.12 10.55 12.32
C SER A 49 7.19 11.09 11.24
N LEU A 50 5.97 10.54 11.14
CA LEU A 50 4.95 11.01 10.20
C LEU A 50 4.54 12.46 10.44
N ALA A 51 4.36 12.86 11.71
CA ALA A 51 4.01 14.23 12.07
C ALA A 51 5.08 15.25 11.65
N ILE A 52 6.34 14.84 11.62
CA ILE A 52 7.46 15.67 11.20
C ILE A 52 7.56 15.72 9.67
N LYS A 53 7.41 14.56 9.01
CA LYS A 53 7.62 14.42 7.56
C LYS A 53 6.47 14.98 6.73
N TYR A 54 5.23 14.89 7.21
CA TYR A 54 4.03 15.17 6.43
C TYR A 54 3.09 16.10 7.20
N ALA A 55 2.93 17.34 6.72
CA ALA A 55 2.09 18.35 7.36
C ALA A 55 0.63 17.90 7.59
N MET A 56 0.10 17.04 6.71
CA MET A 56 -1.29 16.57 6.75
C MET A 56 -1.47 15.23 7.45
N ALA A 57 -0.40 14.50 7.82
CA ALA A 57 -0.52 13.13 8.33
C ALA A 57 -1.37 13.06 9.59
N LEU A 58 -1.12 13.90 10.61
CA LEU A 58 -1.88 13.83 11.87
C LEU A 58 -3.38 14.12 11.69
N ARG A 59 -3.72 15.00 10.75
CA ARG A 59 -5.12 15.27 10.41
C ARG A 59 -5.74 14.07 9.70
N ASN A 60 -5.05 13.50 8.71
CA ASN A 60 -5.54 12.36 7.97
C ASN A 60 -5.73 11.14 8.89
N LEU A 61 -4.77 10.87 9.78
CA LEU A 61 -4.86 9.83 10.80
C LEU A 61 -6.09 10.00 11.69
N THR A 62 -6.30 11.21 12.24
CA THR A 62 -7.47 11.50 13.10
C THR A 62 -8.79 11.24 12.37
N GLU A 63 -8.92 11.70 11.12
CA GLU A 63 -10.14 11.47 10.32
C GLU A 63 -10.32 9.99 9.98
N LEU A 64 -9.23 9.27 9.73
CA LEU A 64 -9.21 7.85 9.39
C LEU A 64 -9.59 6.96 10.60
N GLU A 65 -9.07 7.29 11.79
CA GLU A 65 -9.46 6.69 13.08
C GLU A 65 -10.95 6.92 13.35
N ALA A 66 -11.47 8.12 13.10
CA ALA A 66 -12.89 8.44 13.27
C ALA A 66 -13.81 7.65 12.31
N LEU A 67 -13.30 7.22 11.16
CA LEU A 67 -14.01 6.34 10.22
C LEU A 67 -13.91 4.84 10.58
N GLY A 68 -13.17 4.50 11.64
CA GLY A 68 -13.04 3.15 12.17
C GLY A 68 -11.85 2.35 11.63
N CYS A 69 -10.88 2.99 10.98
CA CYS A 69 -9.71 2.28 10.46
C CYS A 69 -8.81 1.80 11.59
N THR A 70 -8.24 0.61 11.45
CA THR A 70 -7.12 0.18 12.28
C THR A 70 -5.83 0.74 11.71
N ILE A 71 -5.09 1.51 12.50
CA ILE A 71 -3.81 2.10 12.08
C ILE A 71 -2.67 1.40 12.81
N VAL A 72 -1.67 0.96 12.05
CA VAL A 72 -0.51 0.24 12.60
C VAL A 72 0.78 0.87 12.08
N HIS A 73 1.61 1.38 12.99
CA HIS A 73 2.89 1.97 12.63
C HIS A 73 4.03 0.95 12.75
N GLU A 74 5.19 1.30 12.18
CA GLU A 74 6.41 0.51 12.28
C GLU A 74 6.28 -0.90 11.69
N VAL A 75 5.50 -1.02 10.61
CA VAL A 75 5.33 -2.27 9.85
C VAL A 75 6.36 -2.35 8.73
N ASP A 76 7.28 -3.30 8.84
CA ASP A 76 8.23 -3.65 7.77
C ASP A 76 7.62 -4.70 6.83
N VAL A 77 7.68 -4.45 5.53
CA VAL A 77 7.14 -5.34 4.51
C VAL A 77 7.81 -6.71 4.49
N HIS A 78 9.04 -6.83 4.99
CA HIS A 78 9.77 -8.10 5.07
C HIS A 78 9.29 -8.99 6.22
N THR A 79 8.61 -8.42 7.21
CA THR A 79 8.17 -9.12 8.43
C THR A 79 6.70 -8.93 8.76
N MET A 80 5.92 -8.24 7.91
CA MET A 80 4.53 -7.88 8.20
C MET A 80 3.61 -9.08 8.46
N THR A 81 3.94 -10.27 7.94
CA THR A 81 3.21 -11.51 8.24
C THR A 81 3.30 -11.95 9.71
N GLN A 82 4.33 -11.47 10.43
CA GLN A 82 4.61 -11.77 11.84
C GLN A 82 4.08 -10.69 12.78
N HIS A 83 3.56 -9.58 12.25
CA HIS A 83 3.10 -8.49 13.09
C HIS A 83 1.83 -8.93 13.86
N PRO A 84 1.74 -8.77 15.19
CA PRO A 84 0.63 -9.34 16.00
C PRO A 84 -0.78 -8.88 15.59
N LEU A 85 -0.91 -7.70 14.99
CA LEU A 85 -2.19 -7.18 14.48
C LEU A 85 -2.52 -7.65 13.05
N LEU A 86 -1.56 -8.24 12.34
CA LEU A 86 -1.69 -8.67 10.96
C LEU A 86 -1.58 -10.20 10.81
N GLU A 87 -0.96 -10.88 11.77
CA GLU A 87 -0.85 -12.33 11.77
C GLU A 87 -2.23 -12.97 11.68
N ASN A 88 -2.33 -14.06 10.91
CA ASN A 88 -3.57 -14.80 10.68
C ASN A 88 -4.71 -13.98 10.03
N GLN A 89 -4.44 -12.77 9.53
CA GLN A 89 -5.41 -12.00 8.76
C GLN A 89 -5.26 -12.31 7.27
N ALA A 90 -6.40 -12.53 6.61
CA ALA A 90 -6.49 -12.58 5.16
C ALA A 90 -7.23 -11.33 4.64
N PHE A 91 -6.85 -10.82 3.48
CA PHE A 91 -7.35 -9.59 2.87
C PHE A 91 -7.78 -9.82 1.42
N ASP A 92 -8.86 -9.17 1.01
CA ASP A 92 -9.29 -9.15 -0.38
C ASP A 92 -8.34 -8.30 -1.23
N ARG A 93 -7.74 -7.25 -0.63
CA ARG A 93 -6.79 -6.36 -1.29
C ARG A 93 -5.62 -6.03 -0.37
N VAL A 94 -4.40 -6.24 -0.86
CA VAL A 94 -3.16 -5.77 -0.21
C VAL A 94 -2.51 -4.74 -1.13
N ILE A 95 -2.48 -3.48 -0.70
CA ILE A 95 -2.15 -2.33 -1.55
C ILE A 95 -0.81 -1.73 -1.13
N PHE A 96 0.11 -1.53 -2.07
CA PHE A 96 1.37 -0.82 -1.85
C PHE A 96 1.60 0.21 -2.95
N ASN A 97 1.36 1.49 -2.64
CA ASN A 97 1.43 2.57 -3.61
C ASN A 97 2.82 3.22 -3.61
N PHE A 98 3.43 3.30 -4.79
CA PHE A 98 4.74 3.93 -5.03
C PHE A 98 5.81 3.50 -4.01
N PRO A 99 6.05 2.17 -3.85
CA PRO A 99 7.08 1.67 -2.96
C PRO A 99 8.43 2.34 -3.20
N HIS A 100 9.20 2.64 -2.16
CA HIS A 100 10.51 3.28 -2.28
C HIS A 100 11.45 2.89 -1.13
N ALA A 101 12.69 2.48 -1.44
CA ALA A 101 13.66 1.97 -0.47
C ALA A 101 14.48 3.10 0.21
N GLY A 102 14.00 4.34 0.15
CA GLY A 102 14.80 5.53 0.45
C GLY A 102 15.93 5.78 -0.57
N PHE A 103 16.79 6.75 -0.29
CA PHE A 103 17.90 7.12 -1.18
C PHE A 103 19.24 6.81 -0.54
N ILE A 104 20.02 5.96 -1.21
CA ILE A 104 21.46 5.79 -0.98
C ILE A 104 22.25 6.40 -2.15
N GLY A 105 21.76 6.23 -3.37
CA GLY A 105 22.30 6.81 -4.61
C GLY A 105 21.25 7.55 -5.42
N ARG A 106 21.53 7.80 -6.71
CA ARG A 106 20.54 8.37 -7.64
C ARG A 106 19.53 7.30 -8.02
N GLU A 107 18.30 7.71 -8.29
CA GLU A 107 17.19 6.83 -8.72
C GLU A 107 17.55 5.91 -9.90
N SER A 108 18.42 6.38 -10.80
CA SER A 108 18.83 5.64 -12.00
C SER A 108 20.02 4.71 -11.79
N ASP A 109 20.67 4.75 -10.63
CA ASP A 109 21.85 3.93 -10.34
C ASP A 109 21.43 2.47 -10.17
N ASP A 110 22.15 1.53 -10.81
CA ASP A 110 21.75 0.11 -10.80
C ASP A 110 21.73 -0.47 -9.36
N TYR A 111 22.59 0.01 -8.47
CA TYR A 111 22.55 -0.36 -7.04
C TYR A 111 21.28 0.14 -6.34
N GLN A 112 20.87 1.39 -6.60
CA GLN A 112 19.65 1.96 -6.04
C GLN A 112 18.41 1.21 -6.59
N ILE A 113 18.39 0.90 -7.88
CA ILE A 113 17.34 0.08 -8.51
C ILE A 113 17.25 -1.29 -7.84
N LYS A 114 18.39 -1.93 -7.54
CA LYS A 114 18.39 -3.23 -6.86
C LYS A 114 17.74 -3.15 -5.47
N LEU A 115 18.01 -2.11 -4.69
CA LEU A 115 17.36 -1.92 -3.38
C LEU A 115 15.84 -1.77 -3.50
N HIS A 116 15.38 -1.09 -4.54
CA HIS A 116 13.95 -0.98 -4.84
C HIS A 116 13.32 -2.32 -5.22
N GLN A 117 14.02 -3.12 -6.02
CA GLN A 117 13.59 -4.47 -6.37
C GLN A 117 13.53 -5.38 -5.14
N GLU A 118 14.54 -5.32 -4.27
CA GLU A 118 14.58 -6.06 -3.01
C GLU A 118 13.40 -5.69 -2.10
N LEU A 119 13.08 -4.39 -1.97
CA LEU A 119 11.90 -3.94 -1.23
C LEU A 119 10.59 -4.52 -1.79
N VAL A 120 10.42 -4.48 -3.12
CA VAL A 120 9.19 -4.97 -3.77
C VAL A 120 9.08 -6.49 -3.66
N SER A 121 10.18 -7.24 -3.86
CA SER A 121 10.22 -8.70 -3.66
C SER A 121 9.91 -9.07 -2.20
N GLY A 122 10.51 -8.36 -1.23
CA GLY A 122 10.22 -8.52 0.19
C GLY A 122 8.73 -8.35 0.52
N PHE A 123 8.11 -7.31 -0.01
CA PHE A 123 6.66 -7.11 0.10
C PHE A 123 5.86 -8.24 -0.55
N LEU A 124 6.13 -8.61 -1.80
CA LEU A 124 5.39 -9.65 -2.53
C LEU A 124 5.50 -11.01 -1.84
N SER A 125 6.70 -11.36 -1.36
CA SER A 125 6.97 -12.62 -0.64
C SER A 125 6.15 -12.76 0.64
N ASN A 126 5.82 -11.65 1.31
CA ASN A 126 4.97 -11.62 2.49
C ASN A 126 3.48 -11.50 2.14
N ALA A 127 3.13 -10.58 1.22
CA ALA A 127 1.75 -10.26 0.86
C ALA A 127 0.98 -11.47 0.34
N LYS A 128 1.64 -12.38 -0.39
CA LYS A 128 1.01 -13.60 -0.94
C LYS A 128 0.39 -14.51 0.12
N TYR A 129 0.93 -14.51 1.35
CA TYR A 129 0.41 -15.30 2.46
C TYR A 129 -0.71 -14.59 3.24
N MET A 130 -1.03 -13.36 2.87
CA MET A 130 -2.04 -12.52 3.53
C MET A 130 -3.29 -12.35 2.64
N LEU A 131 -3.38 -13.06 1.51
CA LEU A 131 -4.51 -12.98 0.60
C LEU A 131 -5.66 -13.88 1.05
N ALA A 132 -6.88 -13.36 0.99
CA ALA A 132 -8.09 -14.16 1.07
C ALA A 132 -8.30 -14.99 -0.20
N SER A 133 -9.33 -15.83 -0.23
CA SER A 133 -9.75 -16.50 -1.47
C SER A 133 -10.07 -15.44 -2.52
N CYS A 134 -9.43 -15.51 -3.68
CA CYS A 134 -9.51 -14.50 -4.75
C CYS A 134 -8.98 -13.10 -4.35
N GLY A 135 -8.11 -13.02 -3.33
CA GLY A 135 -7.45 -11.78 -2.95
C GLY A 135 -6.42 -11.33 -3.99
N GLU A 136 -6.19 -10.02 -4.07
CA GLU A 136 -5.28 -9.40 -5.04
C GLU A 136 -4.23 -8.52 -4.34
N VAL A 137 -2.99 -8.58 -4.83
CA VAL A 137 -1.96 -7.60 -4.50
C VAL A 137 -2.00 -6.47 -5.52
N HIS A 138 -2.06 -5.22 -5.07
CA HIS A 138 -2.08 -4.04 -5.92
C HIS A 138 -0.84 -3.19 -5.68
N ILE A 139 0.02 -3.07 -6.69
CA ILE A 139 1.16 -2.16 -6.66
C ILE A 139 0.93 -1.04 -7.67
N THR A 140 0.96 0.20 -7.19
CA THR A 140 0.94 1.38 -8.07
C THR A 140 2.37 1.84 -8.28
N HIS A 141 2.81 2.00 -9.53
CA HIS A 141 4.16 2.46 -9.83
C HIS A 141 4.25 3.26 -11.12
N LYS A 142 5.33 4.04 -11.26
CA LYS A 142 5.69 4.70 -12.51
C LYS A 142 6.25 3.66 -13.49
N THR A 143 5.98 3.85 -14.79
CA THR A 143 6.39 2.91 -15.85
C THR A 143 7.43 3.47 -16.81
N SER A 144 7.85 4.72 -16.63
CA SER A 144 8.94 5.33 -17.40
C SER A 144 10.30 5.00 -16.80
N HIS A 145 11.38 5.15 -17.55
CA HIS A 145 12.73 5.09 -17.00
C HIS A 145 12.92 6.13 -15.86
N PRO A 146 13.69 5.83 -14.79
CA PRO A 146 14.33 4.55 -14.47
C PRO A 146 13.40 3.50 -13.84
N PHE A 147 12.20 3.91 -13.40
CA PHE A 147 11.20 3.09 -12.72
C PHE A 147 10.81 1.81 -13.47
N SER A 148 10.81 1.86 -14.80
CA SER A 148 10.57 0.69 -15.65
C SER A 148 11.54 -0.46 -15.40
N LYS A 149 12.78 -0.18 -14.96
CA LYS A 149 13.82 -1.18 -14.68
C LYS A 149 13.55 -1.99 -13.41
N TRP A 150 12.56 -1.60 -12.60
CA TRP A 150 12.23 -2.34 -11.39
C TRP A 150 11.62 -3.70 -11.72
N ASN A 151 11.07 -3.88 -12.93
CA ASN A 151 10.55 -5.15 -13.44
C ASN A 151 9.57 -5.85 -12.48
N ILE A 152 8.65 -5.08 -11.89
CA ILE A 152 7.71 -5.55 -10.85
C ILE A 152 6.97 -6.84 -11.25
N LYS A 153 6.64 -7.00 -12.53
CA LYS A 153 5.99 -8.22 -13.05
C LYS A 153 6.87 -9.46 -12.93
N GLU A 154 8.16 -9.35 -13.26
CA GLU A 154 9.12 -10.45 -13.10
C GLU A 154 9.31 -10.77 -11.63
N LEU A 155 9.46 -9.76 -10.77
CA LEU A 155 9.55 -9.96 -9.31
C LEU A 155 8.32 -10.68 -8.75
N ALA A 156 7.11 -10.34 -9.21
CA ALA A 156 5.89 -11.03 -8.80
C ALA A 156 5.87 -12.49 -9.27
N ASN A 157 6.28 -12.75 -10.51
CA ASN A 157 6.38 -14.11 -11.04
C ASN A 157 7.39 -14.96 -10.25
N ASP A 158 8.54 -14.40 -9.89
CA ASP A 158 9.55 -15.08 -9.06
C ASP A 158 9.01 -15.45 -7.67
N GLU A 159 8.04 -14.67 -7.16
CA GLU A 159 7.33 -14.95 -5.90
C GLU A 159 6.14 -15.91 -6.05
N ASN A 160 5.91 -16.45 -7.25
CA ASN A 160 4.76 -17.29 -7.63
C ASN A 160 3.41 -16.55 -7.59
N LEU A 161 3.41 -15.26 -7.94
CA LEU A 161 2.20 -14.47 -8.18
C LEU A 161 1.99 -14.27 -9.68
N GLU A 162 0.73 -14.30 -10.11
CA GLU A 162 0.34 -14.07 -11.50
C GLU A 162 -0.26 -12.67 -11.68
N LEU A 163 0.07 -12.02 -12.79
CA LEU A 163 -0.52 -10.74 -13.15
C LEU A 163 -1.97 -10.91 -13.63
N VAL A 164 -2.93 -10.46 -12.83
CA VAL A 164 -4.35 -10.54 -13.16
C VAL A 164 -4.87 -9.35 -13.96
N GLY A 165 -4.16 -8.22 -13.97
CA GLY A 165 -4.56 -7.05 -14.74
C GLY A 165 -3.68 -5.82 -14.49
N GLU A 166 -3.82 -4.83 -15.37
CA GLU A 166 -3.17 -3.53 -15.26
C GLU A 166 -4.14 -2.41 -15.63
N VAL A 167 -4.08 -1.31 -14.90
CA VAL A 167 -4.89 -0.13 -15.16
C VAL A 167 -4.03 1.12 -15.04
N VAL A 168 -4.35 2.15 -15.83
CA VAL A 168 -3.66 3.44 -15.73
C VAL A 168 -4.06 4.11 -14.43
N PHE A 169 -3.08 4.40 -13.59
CA PHE A 169 -3.29 5.17 -12.37
C PHE A 169 -3.47 6.65 -12.72
N SER A 170 -4.59 7.23 -12.29
CA SER A 170 -4.85 8.67 -12.36
C SER A 170 -5.22 9.18 -10.97
N ARG A 171 -4.42 10.10 -10.43
CA ARG A 171 -4.68 10.74 -9.13
C ARG A 171 -6.06 11.41 -9.09
N HIS A 172 -6.60 11.86 -10.22
CA HIS A 172 -7.92 12.47 -10.30
C HIS A 172 -9.06 11.53 -9.90
N HIS A 173 -8.86 10.21 -9.98
CA HIS A 173 -9.82 9.22 -9.52
C HIS A 173 -9.80 9.01 -8.00
N TYR A 174 -8.85 9.63 -7.29
CA TYR A 174 -8.68 9.52 -5.85
C TYR A 174 -8.70 10.91 -5.20
N PRO A 175 -9.89 11.53 -5.03
CA PRO A 175 -10.00 12.86 -4.46
C PRO A 175 -9.36 12.96 -3.07
N GLY A 176 -8.48 13.95 -2.88
CA GLY A 176 -7.76 14.17 -1.63
C GLY A 176 -6.48 13.35 -1.47
N TYR A 177 -6.18 12.41 -2.37
CA TYR A 177 -4.91 11.68 -2.34
C TYR A 177 -3.73 12.59 -2.74
N ASN A 178 -2.67 12.54 -1.94
CA ASN A 178 -1.43 13.26 -2.13
C ASN A 178 -0.25 12.28 -2.12
N ASN A 179 0.59 12.35 -3.16
CA ASN A 179 1.80 11.54 -3.34
C ASN A 179 2.97 12.44 -3.72
#